data_AF-A0A508ALJ7-F1
#
_entry.id   AF-A0A508ALJ7-F1
#
_cell.length_a   1.000
_cell.length_b   1.000
_cell.length_c   1.000
_cell.angle_alpha   90.00
_cell.angle_beta   90.00
_cell.angle_gamma   90.00
#
_symmetry.space_group_name_H-M   'P 1'
#
loop_
_entity.id
_entity.type
_entity.pdbx_description
1 polymer ?
#
loop_
_entity_poly.entity_id
_entity_poly.type
_entity_poly.pdbx_seq_one_letter_code
_entity_poly.pdbx_strand_id
1 'polypeptide(L)'
;MTTRRTQPAGKPARSKKAPAAKRASARKRDPGASGREMAVPAETRPGARGLLERPGGGELLAVARMQWQFADWVTLAATPWEQVSECPERERLAILVGAAHLQLEDVPAARRALGQAIEWGARKEEVAAVLVAGTHNVLGRIAAVSGEESQALAHFANAVEGVEGDRRLASQARSIQEIARLDLLDQVVGVIRRHSSPSLRSARQRIGPSVDSLGAASAPPVRPSALPRPGVPGADVGGALARAARSGRRTLVVVAGMRHSGSTALFNILRQALEAEGLAFESLYSEGAHQALLDDPEQGVLLVKTHEFRDDIAGQAAVVVTSRRDLRDTVASAARRKFPLLEKLGGATEYAKYNRTLHDAWEVRSDYVFLYEDYRANPAKEIGRLFQYLGFTRADPDQVAYAVENLPTDQYDKLLLSPTHVTDPERILSFRDTLSEAQIEKIQSENGTWLRRFGYDGRPV
;
A
#
# COMPACT_ATOMS: atom_id res chain seq x y z
N MET A 1 -53.66 -1.89 -40.84
CA MET A 1 -55.06 -2.37 -40.80
C MET A 1 -55.19 -3.28 -39.59
N THR A 2 -55.82 -2.84 -38.48
CA THR A 2 -57.27 -2.88 -38.18
C THR A 2 -57.79 -4.32 -37.96
N THR A 3 -58.49 -4.66 -36.87
CA THR A 3 -59.26 -3.81 -35.92
C THR A 3 -59.30 -4.38 -34.48
N ARG A 4 -59.61 -3.53 -33.49
CA ARG A 4 -59.87 -3.91 -32.08
C ARG A 4 -61.26 -4.55 -31.90
N ARG A 5 -61.48 -5.27 -30.79
CA ARG A 5 -62.80 -5.42 -30.13
C ARG A 5 -62.67 -5.30 -28.60
N THR A 6 -63.79 -5.16 -27.88
CA THR A 6 -63.88 -4.45 -26.58
C THR A 6 -64.34 -5.31 -25.39
N GLN A 7 -64.22 -4.74 -24.18
CA GLN A 7 -64.69 -5.26 -22.87
C GLN A 7 -66.24 -5.38 -22.78
N PRO A 8 -66.79 -6.06 -21.75
CA PRO A 8 -67.10 -5.45 -20.43
C PRO A 8 -66.47 -6.23 -19.25
N ALA A 9 -66.02 -5.67 -18.13
CA ALA A 9 -66.63 -4.80 -17.10
C ALA A 9 -67.36 -5.57 -15.96
N GLY A 10 -66.88 -5.41 -14.71
CA GLY A 10 -67.47 -6.02 -13.51
C GLY A 10 -66.87 -5.51 -12.19
N LYS A 11 -67.69 -4.85 -11.36
CA LYS A 11 -67.40 -4.38 -9.98
C LYS A 11 -68.73 -4.27 -9.23
N PRO A 12 -68.74 -4.46 -7.90
CA PRO A 12 -68.60 -3.35 -6.96
C PRO A 12 -67.37 -3.57 -6.04
N ALA A 13 -67.22 -3.23 -4.74
CA ALA A 13 -68.16 -2.72 -3.74
C ALA A 13 -67.50 -1.82 -2.65
N ARG A 14 -67.69 -2.18 -1.37
CA ARG A 14 -67.57 -1.36 -0.14
C ARG A 14 -67.19 -2.30 1.02
N SER A 15 -66.57 -1.88 2.13
CA SER A 15 -66.59 -0.57 2.83
C SER A 15 -65.23 -0.32 3.56
N LYS A 16 -64.99 0.54 4.58
CA LYS A 16 -65.84 1.29 5.52
C LYS A 16 -65.29 2.68 5.92
N LYS A 17 -64.71 2.84 7.12
CA LYS A 17 -64.37 4.08 7.90
C LYS A 17 -63.34 3.68 8.99
N ALA A 18 -62.27 4.43 9.35
CA ALA A 18 -62.18 5.79 9.96
C ALA A 18 -62.93 5.93 11.31
N PRO A 19 -62.47 6.70 12.34
CA PRO A 19 -61.71 7.98 12.29
C PRO A 19 -60.61 8.12 13.39
N ALA A 20 -60.18 9.32 13.86
CA ALA A 20 -59.46 10.44 13.22
C ALA A 20 -59.09 11.53 14.27
N ALA A 21 -57.98 12.27 14.08
CA ALA A 21 -57.51 13.35 14.98
C ALA A 21 -57.27 14.70 14.25
N LYS A 22 -57.04 15.80 14.99
CA LYS A 22 -56.86 17.17 14.48
C LYS A 22 -56.01 18.08 15.41
N ARG A 23 -54.90 18.67 14.91
CA ARG A 23 -54.26 19.96 15.32
C ARG A 23 -52.96 20.12 14.52
N ALA A 24 -52.69 21.12 13.66
CA ALA A 24 -53.28 22.43 13.35
C ALA A 24 -52.97 23.58 14.33
N SER A 25 -52.01 24.43 13.94
CA SER A 25 -51.95 25.88 14.24
C SER A 25 -51.18 26.58 13.13
N ALA A 26 -51.52 27.83 12.79
CA ALA A 26 -50.87 28.60 11.73
C ALA A 26 -50.64 30.04 12.18
N ARG A 27 -49.63 30.72 11.59
CA ARG A 27 -49.52 32.18 11.58
C ARG A 27 -49.20 32.67 10.16
N LYS A 28 -49.36 33.97 9.95
CA LYS A 28 -49.60 34.62 8.65
C LYS A 28 -49.02 36.04 8.71
N ARG A 29 -48.78 36.64 7.53
CA ARG A 29 -48.39 38.06 7.29
C ARG A 29 -46.92 38.41 7.57
N ASP A 30 -46.33 39.43 6.93
CA ASP A 30 -46.85 40.39 5.92
C ASP A 30 -45.84 40.59 4.75
N PRO A 31 -46.23 41.24 3.62
CA PRO A 31 -45.39 41.39 2.42
C PRO A 31 -44.72 42.78 2.28
N GLY A 32 -43.64 42.84 1.49
CA GLY A 32 -43.26 44.04 0.73
C GLY A 32 -41.86 44.62 0.98
N ALA A 33 -40.99 44.51 -0.04
CA ALA A 33 -39.94 45.48 -0.37
C ALA A 33 -39.41 45.20 -1.78
N SER A 34 -39.33 46.21 -2.65
CA SER A 34 -38.68 46.12 -3.97
C SER A 34 -37.27 46.71 -3.92
N GLY A 35 -36.30 45.98 -4.46
CA GLY A 35 -34.88 46.38 -4.53
C GLY A 35 -34.14 45.51 -5.54
N ARG A 36 -34.38 45.74 -6.83
CA ARG A 36 -33.58 46.64 -7.68
C ARG A 36 -32.20 46.05 -7.99
N GLU A 37 -32.24 45.17 -8.98
CA GLU A 37 -31.10 44.67 -9.76
C GLU A 37 -30.19 45.82 -10.22
N MET A 38 -28.88 45.68 -10.00
CA MET A 38 -27.85 46.51 -10.65
C MET A 38 -26.70 45.61 -11.10
N ALA A 39 -26.57 45.44 -12.42
CA ALA A 39 -25.37 44.87 -13.01
C ALA A 39 -24.21 45.88 -12.88
N VAL A 40 -23.06 45.43 -12.37
CA VAL A 40 -21.80 46.18 -12.39
C VAL A 40 -20.92 45.58 -13.49
N PRO A 41 -20.41 46.37 -14.45
CA PRO A 41 -19.58 45.84 -15.53
C PRO A 41 -18.20 45.44 -14.99
N ALA A 42 -17.74 44.23 -15.37
CA ALA A 42 -16.38 43.80 -15.08
C ALA A 42 -15.42 44.41 -16.11
N GLU A 43 -14.70 45.48 -15.73
CA GLU A 43 -13.62 46.04 -16.55
C GLU A 43 -12.44 45.07 -16.63
N THR A 44 -12.24 44.43 -17.78
CA THR A 44 -11.04 43.62 -18.03
C THR A 44 -9.90 44.50 -18.54
N ARG A 45 -8.87 44.69 -17.70
CA ARG A 45 -7.54 45.15 -18.11
C ARG A 45 -6.46 44.12 -17.75
N PRO A 46 -5.32 44.11 -18.46
CA PRO A 46 -4.64 42.84 -18.76
C PRO A 46 -3.37 42.59 -17.95
N GLY A 47 -2.93 41.32 -17.97
CA GLY A 47 -1.51 41.01 -18.11
C GLY A 47 -0.69 40.79 -16.83
N ALA A 48 -0.95 39.70 -16.11
CA ALA A 48 0.01 39.10 -15.19
C ALA A 48 0.31 37.66 -15.63
N ARG A 49 1.31 37.48 -16.51
CA ARG A 49 1.72 36.17 -17.05
C ARG A 49 2.99 35.68 -16.35
N GLY A 50 2.91 34.55 -15.66
CA GLY A 50 4.09 33.83 -15.14
C GLY A 50 4.44 34.11 -13.68
N LEU A 51 3.69 33.48 -12.77
CA LEU A 51 4.19 33.09 -11.46
C LEU A 51 3.79 31.64 -11.24
N LEU A 52 4.78 30.81 -10.88
CA LEU A 52 4.76 29.34 -10.78
C LEU A 52 3.38 28.74 -10.42
N GLU A 53 2.83 27.93 -11.32
CA GLU A 53 1.66 27.09 -11.04
C GLU A 53 2.04 26.05 -9.97
N ARG A 54 1.76 26.38 -8.70
CA ARG A 54 1.97 25.49 -7.56
C ARG A 54 1.09 24.24 -7.71
N PRO A 55 1.56 23.04 -7.30
CA PRO A 55 0.74 21.84 -7.25
C PRO A 55 -0.57 22.09 -6.49
N GLY A 56 -1.70 21.63 -7.05
CA GLY A 56 -3.03 21.89 -6.51
C GLY A 56 -3.15 21.39 -5.07
N GLY A 57 -3.45 22.29 -4.13
CA GLY A 57 -3.22 22.09 -2.69
C GLY A 57 -3.96 20.94 -1.99
N GLY A 58 -4.83 20.20 -2.69
CA GLY A 58 -5.34 18.90 -2.22
C GLY A 58 -4.25 17.83 -2.11
N GLU A 59 -3.16 17.94 -2.88
CA GLU A 59 -2.01 17.03 -2.78
C GLU A 59 -1.32 17.12 -1.41
N LEU A 60 -1.14 18.31 -0.87
CA LEU A 60 -0.51 18.51 0.45
C LEU A 60 -1.33 17.84 1.56
N LEU A 61 -2.67 17.96 1.52
CA LEU A 61 -3.51 17.29 2.50
C LEU A 61 -3.59 15.77 2.28
N ALA A 62 -3.43 15.26 1.05
CA ALA A 62 -3.28 13.82 0.82
C ALA A 62 -1.98 13.28 1.46
N VAL A 63 -0.86 14.00 1.30
CA VAL A 63 0.41 13.67 1.96
C VAL A 63 0.28 13.75 3.49
N ALA A 64 -0.37 14.79 4.03
CA ALA A 64 -0.58 14.92 5.46
C ALA A 64 -1.54 13.85 6.04
N ARG A 65 -2.59 13.45 5.30
CA ARG A 65 -3.46 12.31 5.66
C ARG A 65 -2.65 11.01 5.73
N MET A 66 -1.77 10.77 4.76
CA MET A 66 -0.86 9.62 4.76
C MET A 66 0.14 9.67 5.94
N GLN A 67 0.85 10.77 6.14
CA GLN A 67 1.76 10.94 7.29
C GLN A 67 1.03 10.70 8.62
N TRP A 68 -0.19 11.25 8.76
CA TRP A 68 -1.02 11.03 9.94
C TRP A 68 -1.40 9.54 10.12
N GLN A 69 -1.78 8.81 9.05
CA GLN A 69 -2.10 7.38 9.11
C GLN A 69 -0.88 6.53 9.49
N PHE A 70 0.26 6.79 8.84
CA PHE A 70 1.52 6.06 9.01
C PHE A 70 2.36 6.55 10.20
N ALA A 71 1.77 7.38 11.08
CA ALA A 71 2.36 7.91 12.30
C ALA A 71 3.60 8.80 12.12
N ASP A 72 3.85 9.36 10.93
CA ASP A 72 5.00 10.25 10.68
C ASP A 72 4.75 11.67 11.26
N TRP A 73 4.75 11.75 12.59
CA TRP A 73 4.47 12.96 13.33
C TRP A 73 5.52 14.05 13.13
N VAL A 74 6.79 13.68 12.93
CA VAL A 74 7.89 14.64 12.79
C VAL A 74 7.75 15.39 11.47
N THR A 75 7.58 14.68 10.36
CA THR A 75 7.41 15.35 9.05
C THR A 75 6.08 16.12 8.99
N LEU A 76 5.01 15.59 9.57
CA LEU A 76 3.70 16.26 9.61
C LEU A 76 3.73 17.55 10.46
N ALA A 77 4.32 17.52 11.65
CA ALA A 77 4.48 18.71 12.49
C ALA A 77 5.49 19.73 11.91
N ALA A 78 6.41 19.29 11.05
CA ALA A 78 7.33 20.16 10.32
C ALA A 78 6.72 20.81 9.06
N THR A 79 5.43 20.61 8.75
CA THR A 79 4.76 21.25 7.61
C THR A 79 4.79 22.78 7.75
N PRO A 80 5.42 23.54 6.82
CA PRO A 80 5.53 24.99 6.95
C PRO A 80 4.17 25.68 6.99
N TRP A 81 3.99 26.59 7.96
CA TRP A 81 2.69 27.20 8.25
C TRP A 81 2.12 28.03 7.09
N GLU A 82 2.99 28.58 6.27
CA GLU A 82 2.67 29.28 5.03
C GLU A 82 1.94 28.33 4.07
N GLN A 83 2.47 27.13 3.84
CA GLN A 83 1.86 26.10 2.99
C GLN A 83 0.54 25.60 3.58
N VAL A 84 0.43 25.52 4.92
CA VAL A 84 -0.83 25.21 5.59
C VAL A 84 -1.88 26.28 5.27
N SER A 85 -1.54 27.56 5.43
CA SER A 85 -2.46 28.70 5.22
C SER A 85 -2.94 28.89 3.76
N GLU A 86 -2.11 28.47 2.79
CA GLU A 86 -2.38 28.51 1.34
C GLU A 86 -3.21 27.31 0.85
N CYS A 87 -3.37 26.25 1.66
CA CYS A 87 -4.12 25.04 1.27
C CYS A 87 -5.64 25.31 1.13
N PRO A 88 -6.32 24.79 0.09
CA PRO A 88 -7.78 24.89 -0.04
C PRO A 88 -8.57 24.16 1.07
N GLU A 89 -7.98 23.13 1.70
CA GLU A 89 -8.52 22.39 2.86
C GLU A 89 -7.65 22.68 4.13
N ARG A 90 -7.17 23.93 4.28
CA ARG A 90 -6.24 24.34 5.35
C ARG A 90 -6.73 24.05 6.76
N GLU A 91 -8.03 24.12 7.00
CA GLU A 91 -8.66 23.82 8.28
C GLU A 91 -8.48 22.35 8.65
N ARG A 92 -8.64 21.42 7.69
CA ARG A 92 -8.34 19.99 7.86
C ARG A 92 -6.85 19.73 8.03
N LEU A 93 -6.00 20.41 7.26
CA LEU A 93 -4.55 20.28 7.36
C LEU A 93 -4.04 20.74 8.74
N ALA A 94 -4.53 21.87 9.26
CA ALA A 94 -4.21 22.37 10.59
C ALA A 94 -4.69 21.44 11.72
N ILE A 95 -5.78 20.68 11.55
CA ILE A 95 -6.15 19.60 12.49
C ILE A 95 -5.07 18.52 12.54
N LEU A 96 -4.60 18.04 11.38
CA LEU A 96 -3.59 16.97 11.32
C LEU A 96 -2.23 17.42 11.87
N VAL A 97 -1.78 18.63 11.52
CA VAL A 97 -0.56 19.26 12.06
C VAL A 97 -0.69 19.45 13.58
N GLY A 98 -1.82 19.98 14.06
CA GLY A 98 -2.08 20.14 15.50
C GLY A 98 -2.12 18.82 16.27
N ALA A 99 -2.66 17.76 15.66
CA ALA A 99 -2.63 16.41 16.22
C ALA A 99 -1.21 15.82 16.27
N ALA A 100 -0.38 16.05 15.24
CA ALA A 100 1.02 15.62 15.25
C ALA A 100 1.84 16.29 16.36
N HIS A 101 1.66 17.60 16.58
CA HIS A 101 2.28 18.28 17.71
C HIS A 101 1.86 17.68 19.07
N LEU A 102 0.61 17.21 19.25
CA LEU A 102 0.22 16.51 20.48
C LEU A 102 0.90 15.15 20.64
N GLN A 103 1.13 14.40 19.56
CA GLN A 103 1.85 13.12 19.61
C GLN A 103 3.36 13.30 19.87
N LEU A 104 3.88 14.52 19.66
CA LEU A 104 5.23 14.98 19.98
C LEU A 104 5.30 15.84 21.26
N GLU A 105 4.22 15.89 22.05
CA GLU A 105 4.09 16.62 23.33
C GLU A 105 4.23 18.16 23.26
N ASP A 106 4.30 18.77 22.06
CA ASP A 106 4.25 20.22 21.83
C ASP A 106 2.80 20.76 21.94
N VAL A 107 2.28 20.71 23.17
CA VAL A 107 0.96 21.27 23.52
C VAL A 107 0.82 22.76 23.14
N PRO A 108 1.86 23.63 23.26
CA PRO A 108 1.77 25.01 22.79
C PRO A 108 1.51 25.16 21.29
N ALA A 109 2.23 24.43 20.42
CA ALA A 109 1.99 24.50 18.97
C ALA A 109 0.68 23.83 18.57
N ALA A 110 0.34 22.69 19.17
CA ALA A 110 -0.94 22.03 18.98
C ALA A 110 -2.12 22.99 19.25
N ARG A 111 -2.08 23.74 20.36
CA ARG A 111 -3.12 24.72 20.68
C ARG A 111 -3.23 25.85 19.65
N ARG A 112 -2.11 26.32 19.08
CA ARG A 112 -2.12 27.32 18.00
C ARG A 112 -2.74 26.74 16.72
N ALA A 113 -2.29 25.57 16.29
CA ALA A 113 -2.77 24.92 15.07
C ALA A 113 -4.26 24.56 15.13
N LEU A 114 -4.72 23.95 16.22
CA LEU A 114 -6.13 23.58 16.42
C LEU A 114 -7.03 24.80 16.64
N GLY A 115 -6.52 25.87 17.26
CA GLY A 115 -7.22 27.16 17.33
C GLY A 115 -7.44 27.75 15.95
N GLN A 116 -6.39 27.85 15.13
CA GLN A 116 -6.48 28.37 13.78
C GLN A 116 -7.40 27.52 12.88
N ALA A 117 -7.38 26.19 13.02
CA ALA A 117 -8.28 25.31 12.29
C ALA A 117 -9.76 25.70 12.51
N ILE A 118 -10.15 25.95 13.77
CA ILE A 118 -11.50 26.38 14.14
C ILE A 118 -11.82 27.77 13.57
N GLU A 119 -10.85 28.71 13.62
CA GLU A 119 -11.00 30.04 13.00
C GLU A 119 -11.15 30.00 11.47
N TRP A 120 -10.52 29.02 10.80
CA TRP A 120 -10.69 28.77 9.37
C TRP A 120 -11.95 27.97 9.02
N GLY A 121 -12.74 27.55 10.00
CA GLY A 121 -14.06 26.93 9.81
C GLY A 121 -14.14 25.43 10.06
N ALA A 122 -13.10 24.80 10.62
CA ALA A 122 -13.17 23.40 11.04
C ALA A 122 -14.32 23.17 12.04
N ARG A 123 -15.07 22.08 11.85
CA ARG A 123 -16.15 21.73 12.77
C ARG A 123 -15.56 21.15 14.06
N LYS A 124 -16.15 21.48 15.21
CA LYS A 124 -15.65 21.03 16.53
C LYS A 124 -15.67 19.51 16.65
N GLU A 125 -16.59 18.87 15.93
CA GLU A 125 -16.77 17.43 15.82
C GLU A 125 -15.61 16.79 15.04
N GLU A 126 -15.07 17.45 14.01
CA GLU A 126 -13.91 16.97 13.24
C GLU A 126 -12.62 17.09 14.07
N VAL A 127 -12.44 18.22 14.77
CA VAL A 127 -11.36 18.42 15.74
C VAL A 127 -11.43 17.35 16.83
N ALA A 128 -12.60 17.13 17.43
CA ALA A 128 -12.80 16.13 18.48
C ALA A 128 -12.54 14.69 17.99
N ALA A 129 -12.95 14.33 16.78
CA ALA A 129 -12.71 13.00 16.22
C ALA A 129 -11.20 12.70 16.09
N VAL A 130 -10.40 13.64 15.57
CA VAL A 130 -8.95 13.45 15.45
C VAL A 130 -8.26 13.44 16.82
N LEU A 131 -8.75 14.21 17.80
CA LEU A 131 -8.27 14.14 19.19
C LEU A 131 -8.60 12.82 19.88
N VAL A 132 -9.77 12.22 19.62
CA VAL A 132 -10.12 10.87 20.10
C VAL A 132 -9.25 9.80 19.43
N ALA A 133 -9.01 9.88 18.13
CA ALA A 133 -8.07 8.99 17.44
C ALA A 133 -6.63 9.14 17.98
N GLY A 134 -6.18 10.37 18.25
CA GLY A 134 -4.92 10.66 18.93
C GLY A 134 -4.85 10.11 20.36
N THR A 135 -5.96 10.12 21.10
CA THR A 135 -6.06 9.49 22.43
C THR A 135 -5.93 7.97 22.33
N HIS A 136 -6.59 7.36 21.35
CA HIS A 136 -6.44 5.94 21.06
C HIS A 136 -5.00 5.56 20.68
N ASN A 137 -4.25 6.44 20.00
CA ASN A 137 -2.83 6.17 19.72
C ASN A 137 -2.01 6.05 21.01
N VAL A 138 -2.20 6.98 21.97
CA VAL A 138 -1.50 6.95 23.26
C VAL A 138 -1.91 5.71 24.08
N LEU A 139 -3.19 5.36 24.09
CA LEU A 139 -3.67 4.12 24.75
C LEU A 139 -3.08 2.86 24.10
N GLY A 140 -2.91 2.85 22.77
CA GLY A 140 -2.23 1.76 22.05
C GLY A 140 -0.77 1.60 22.46
N ARG A 141 -0.03 2.71 22.61
CA ARG A 141 1.35 2.72 23.14
C ARG A 141 1.41 2.20 24.57
N ILE A 142 0.52 2.65 25.45
CA ILE A 142 0.44 2.18 26.86
C ILE A 142 0.18 0.68 26.91
N ALA A 143 -0.81 0.17 26.17
CA ALA A 143 -1.14 -1.25 26.12
C ALA A 143 0.03 -2.10 25.59
N ALA A 144 0.81 -1.61 24.62
CA ALA A 144 2.00 -2.29 24.12
C ALA A 144 3.10 -2.39 25.20
N VAL A 145 3.39 -1.30 25.93
CA VAL A 145 4.35 -1.32 27.06
C VAL A 145 3.89 -2.28 28.17
N SER A 146 2.58 -2.34 28.44
CA SER A 146 1.99 -3.31 29.39
C SER A 146 1.95 -4.77 28.88
N GLY A 147 2.37 -5.05 27.64
CA GLY A 147 2.30 -6.38 27.03
C GLY A 147 0.90 -6.82 26.59
N GLU A 148 -0.10 -5.93 26.65
CA GLU A 148 -1.49 -6.17 26.31
C GLU A 148 -1.74 -6.06 24.79
N GLU A 149 -0.96 -6.78 23.99
CA GLU A 149 -0.87 -6.60 22.53
C GLU A 149 -2.23 -6.63 21.81
N SER A 150 -3.19 -7.43 22.29
CA SER A 150 -4.56 -7.45 21.74
C SER A 150 -5.34 -6.15 21.97
N GLN A 151 -5.14 -5.47 23.11
CA GLN A 151 -5.71 -4.15 23.39
C GLN A 151 -4.95 -3.07 22.61
N ALA A 152 -3.63 -3.18 22.52
CA ALA A 152 -2.81 -2.27 21.73
C ALA A 152 -3.27 -2.22 20.27
N LEU A 153 -3.46 -3.38 19.63
CA LEU A 153 -3.95 -3.48 18.26
C LEU A 153 -5.38 -2.93 18.09
N ALA A 154 -6.28 -3.17 19.04
CA ALA A 154 -7.63 -2.61 18.99
C ALA A 154 -7.59 -1.06 19.09
N HIS A 155 -6.73 -0.51 19.96
CA HIS A 155 -6.53 0.93 20.06
C HIS A 155 -5.89 1.53 18.81
N PHE A 156 -4.86 0.91 18.23
CA PHE A 156 -4.27 1.37 16.96
C PHE A 156 -5.27 1.29 15.78
N ALA A 157 -6.19 0.31 15.78
CA ALA A 157 -7.27 0.19 14.79
C ALA A 157 -8.36 1.27 14.91
N ASN A 158 -8.53 1.86 16.10
CA ASN A 158 -9.39 3.03 16.32
C ASN A 158 -8.63 4.34 16.09
N ALA A 159 -7.31 4.36 16.32
CA ALA A 159 -6.42 5.49 16.03
C ALA A 159 -6.19 5.77 14.54
N VAL A 160 -6.89 5.03 13.65
CA VAL A 160 -6.97 5.26 12.20
C VAL A 160 -8.41 5.25 11.67
N GLU A 161 -9.41 5.19 12.56
CA GLU A 161 -10.82 5.16 12.18
C GLU A 161 -11.29 6.52 11.65
N GLY A 162 -12.12 6.52 10.61
CA GLY A 162 -12.64 7.73 9.97
C GLY A 162 -11.76 8.36 8.89
N VAL A 163 -10.59 7.78 8.56
CA VAL A 163 -9.78 8.19 7.40
C VAL A 163 -10.07 7.30 6.19
N GLU A 164 -10.05 7.90 5.00
CA GLU A 164 -10.21 7.22 3.71
C GLU A 164 -9.02 6.29 3.42
N GLY A 165 -9.29 5.16 2.74
CA GLY A 165 -8.31 4.12 2.41
C GLY A 165 -8.52 2.81 3.18
N ASP A 166 -7.53 1.91 3.13
CA ASP A 166 -7.59 0.63 3.84
C ASP A 166 -7.27 0.82 5.34
N ARG A 167 -8.33 0.80 6.18
CA ARG A 167 -8.24 0.83 7.65
C ARG A 167 -7.33 -0.27 8.21
N ARG A 168 -7.29 -1.46 7.62
CA ARG A 168 -6.46 -2.59 8.10
C ARG A 168 -4.98 -2.32 7.86
N LEU A 169 -4.62 -1.91 6.64
CA LEU A 169 -3.25 -1.48 6.34
C LEU A 169 -2.80 -0.30 7.20
N ALA A 170 -3.63 0.74 7.32
CA ALA A 170 -3.34 1.89 8.18
C ALA A 170 -3.15 1.46 9.64
N SER A 171 -4.01 0.59 10.17
CA SER A 171 -3.92 0.07 11.54
C SER A 171 -2.66 -0.77 11.78
N GLN A 172 -2.24 -1.57 10.80
CA GLN A 172 -1.04 -2.40 10.88
C GLN A 172 0.23 -1.53 10.79
N ALA A 173 0.26 -0.55 9.89
CA ALA A 173 1.39 0.37 9.76
C ALA A 173 1.53 1.26 11.00
N ARG A 174 0.40 1.74 11.55
CA ARG A 174 0.31 2.46 12.83
C ARG A 174 0.94 1.66 13.96
N SER A 175 0.51 0.41 14.16
CA SER A 175 0.99 -0.42 15.27
C SER A 175 2.47 -0.77 15.11
N ILE A 176 2.93 -1.08 13.89
CA ILE A 176 4.36 -1.33 13.61
C ILE A 176 5.22 -0.09 13.93
N GLN A 177 4.83 1.11 13.48
CA GLN A 177 5.56 2.36 13.75
C GLN A 177 5.65 2.67 15.25
N GLU A 178 4.52 2.64 15.96
CA GLU A 178 4.49 3.09 17.35
C GLU A 178 5.08 2.06 18.33
N ILE A 179 4.97 0.76 18.04
CA ILE A 179 5.63 -0.29 18.83
C ILE A 179 7.16 -0.26 18.58
N ALA A 180 7.61 0.01 17.34
CA ALA A 180 9.03 0.18 17.04
C ALA A 180 9.64 1.40 17.75
N ARG A 181 8.88 2.50 17.91
CA ARG A 181 9.33 3.70 18.67
C ARG A 181 9.45 3.50 20.17
N LEU A 182 8.88 2.42 20.70
CA LEU A 182 9.01 2.01 22.10
C LEU A 182 10.16 1.01 22.30
N ASP A 183 10.99 0.78 21.27
CA ASP A 183 12.02 -0.26 21.18
C ASP A 183 11.51 -1.70 21.39
N LEU A 184 10.20 -1.93 21.32
CA LEU A 184 9.51 -3.22 21.54
C LEU A 184 9.57 -4.13 20.30
N LEU A 185 10.76 -4.30 19.70
CA LEU A 185 10.95 -4.98 18.41
C LEU A 185 10.41 -6.42 18.37
N ASP A 186 10.50 -7.17 19.48
CA ASP A 186 9.93 -8.52 19.58
C ASP A 186 8.39 -8.52 19.45
N GLN A 187 7.71 -7.49 19.96
CA GLN A 187 6.27 -7.32 19.78
C GLN A 187 5.92 -6.94 18.35
N VAL A 188 6.76 -6.16 17.65
CA VAL A 188 6.57 -5.87 16.21
C VAL A 188 6.52 -7.17 15.38
N VAL A 189 7.38 -8.14 15.69
CA VAL A 189 7.35 -9.47 15.06
C VAL A 189 6.06 -10.24 15.42
N GLY A 190 5.56 -10.11 16.65
CA GLY A 190 4.26 -10.66 17.08
C GLY A 190 3.09 -10.08 16.28
N VAL A 191 3.04 -8.76 16.14
CA VAL A 191 2.04 -7.99 15.39
C VAL A 191 2.04 -8.38 13.91
N ILE A 192 3.20 -8.38 13.26
CA ILE A 192 3.35 -8.78 11.86
C ILE A 192 2.83 -10.20 11.63
N ARG A 193 3.16 -11.14 12.52
CA ARG A 193 2.65 -12.53 12.48
C ARG A 193 1.13 -12.62 12.69
N ARG A 194 0.55 -11.74 13.52
CA ARG A 194 -0.89 -11.69 13.81
C ARG A 194 -1.72 -11.21 12.63
N HIS A 195 -1.38 -10.06 12.04
CA HIS A 195 -2.07 -9.55 10.84
C HIS A 195 -1.92 -10.52 9.67
N SER A 196 -0.77 -11.19 9.58
CA SER A 196 -0.48 -12.24 8.60
C SER A 196 -1.33 -13.52 8.70
N SER A 197 -2.33 -13.65 9.59
CA SER A 197 -3.17 -14.87 9.65
C SER A 197 -4.55 -14.78 10.29
N PRO A 198 -5.59 -14.89 9.45
CA PRO A 198 -6.80 -15.66 9.74
C PRO A 198 -6.68 -17.13 9.29
N SER A 199 -6.09 -17.38 8.13
CA SER A 199 -6.15 -18.66 7.39
C SER A 199 -5.38 -19.82 8.05
N LEU A 200 -4.29 -19.55 8.77
CA LEU A 200 -3.49 -20.63 9.37
C LEU A 200 -4.18 -21.39 10.51
N ARG A 201 -5.20 -20.84 11.17
CA ARG A 201 -5.91 -21.58 12.25
C ARG A 201 -6.67 -22.80 11.72
N SER A 202 -7.36 -22.67 10.59
CA SER A 202 -8.12 -23.75 9.94
C SER A 202 -7.25 -24.69 9.08
N ALA A 203 -5.98 -24.37 8.90
CA ALA A 203 -4.95 -25.32 8.45
C ALA A 203 -4.38 -26.12 9.64
N ARG A 204 -3.96 -25.44 10.71
CA ARG A 204 -3.26 -26.06 11.84
C ARG A 204 -4.14 -26.98 12.69
N GLN A 205 -5.46 -26.74 12.76
CA GLN A 205 -6.43 -27.67 13.38
C GLN A 205 -6.62 -29.00 12.63
N ARG A 206 -6.05 -29.18 11.43
CA ARG A 206 -6.10 -30.44 10.67
C ARG A 206 -4.85 -31.33 10.82
N ILE A 207 -3.92 -30.96 11.70
CA ILE A 207 -2.72 -31.74 12.03
C ILE A 207 -2.68 -31.93 13.55
N GLY A 208 -2.64 -33.19 14.01
CA GLY A 208 -2.76 -33.55 15.42
C GLY A 208 -1.51 -33.26 16.28
N PRO A 209 -1.62 -33.35 17.62
CA PRO A 209 -0.55 -33.01 18.56
C PRO A 209 0.49 -34.15 18.71
N SER A 210 1.77 -33.82 18.50
CA SER A 210 2.96 -34.68 18.67
C SER A 210 4.21 -33.79 18.41
N VAL A 211 5.28 -33.69 19.21
CA VAL A 211 5.68 -34.34 20.49
C VAL A 211 6.30 -33.26 21.40
N ASP A 212 6.10 -33.34 22.72
CA ASP A 212 6.93 -32.63 23.71
C ASP A 212 8.06 -33.54 24.22
N SER A 213 9.33 -33.11 24.17
CA SER A 213 10.42 -33.39 25.14
C SER A 213 11.81 -33.05 24.60
N LEU A 214 12.77 -32.85 25.54
CA LEU A 214 14.20 -32.54 25.35
C LEU A 214 14.50 -31.16 24.72
N GLY A 215 15.46 -30.37 25.22
CA GLY A 215 16.30 -30.50 26.41
C GLY A 215 17.29 -29.33 26.47
N ALA A 216 17.52 -28.73 27.65
CA ALA A 216 18.29 -27.50 27.75
C ALA A 216 19.81 -27.72 27.71
N ALA A 217 20.51 -26.99 26.83
CA ALA A 217 21.98 -26.92 26.78
C ALA A 217 22.43 -25.51 26.36
N SER A 218 23.58 -25.05 26.87
CA SER A 218 24.09 -23.69 26.65
C SER A 218 24.63 -23.49 25.23
N ALA A 219 24.38 -22.32 24.63
CA ALA A 219 24.78 -22.00 23.26
C ALA A 219 26.09 -21.18 23.21
N PRO A 220 27.08 -21.58 22.37
CA PRO A 220 28.27 -20.76 22.09
C PRO A 220 27.93 -19.55 21.18
N PRO A 221 28.81 -18.54 21.07
CA PRO A 221 28.52 -17.31 20.34
C PRO A 221 28.14 -17.55 18.87
N VAL A 222 27.05 -16.89 18.46
CA VAL A 222 26.45 -16.99 17.13
C VAL A 222 27.40 -16.42 16.07
N ARG A 223 27.96 -17.29 15.23
CA ARG A 223 28.52 -16.88 13.94
C ARG A 223 27.39 -16.30 13.08
N PRO A 224 27.63 -15.26 12.25
CA PRO A 224 26.62 -14.76 11.34
C PRO A 224 26.10 -15.92 10.49
N SER A 225 24.79 -16.15 10.54
CA SER A 225 24.17 -17.29 9.85
C SER A 225 24.49 -17.21 8.37
N ALA A 226 24.80 -18.36 7.76
CA ALA A 226 24.65 -18.47 6.32
C ALA A 226 23.22 -18.04 5.92
N LEU A 227 23.09 -17.46 4.73
CA LEU A 227 21.81 -17.07 4.13
C LEU A 227 20.77 -18.19 4.33
N PRO A 228 19.47 -17.86 4.52
CA PRO A 228 18.43 -18.86 4.56
C PRO A 228 18.56 -19.73 3.31
N ARG A 229 18.75 -21.04 3.52
CA ARG A 229 18.85 -22.00 2.41
C ARG A 229 17.61 -21.85 1.51
N PRO A 230 17.72 -22.04 0.19
CA PRO A 230 16.53 -22.21 -0.63
C PRO A 230 15.62 -23.25 0.04
N GLY A 231 14.33 -22.93 0.13
CA GLY A 231 13.40 -23.58 1.04
C GLY A 231 13.43 -25.11 0.93
N VAL A 232 13.26 -25.79 2.07
CA VAL A 232 13.17 -27.27 2.11
C VAL A 232 12.13 -27.70 1.07
N PRO A 233 12.46 -28.57 0.08
CA PRO A 233 11.52 -28.98 -0.99
C PRO A 233 10.34 -29.87 -0.54
N GLY A 234 9.87 -29.73 0.70
CA GLY A 234 8.82 -30.53 1.32
C GLY A 234 7.39 -30.04 1.06
N ALA A 235 7.24 -28.87 0.43
CA ALA A 235 5.96 -28.41 -0.10
C ALA A 235 6.02 -28.45 -1.63
N ASP A 236 5.15 -29.25 -2.24
CA ASP A 236 4.99 -29.33 -3.69
C ASP A 236 4.19 -28.12 -4.21
N VAL A 237 4.81 -26.94 -4.15
CA VAL A 237 4.26 -25.64 -4.56
C VAL A 237 4.03 -25.62 -6.07
N GLY A 238 4.97 -26.16 -6.85
CA GLY A 238 4.82 -26.24 -8.30
C GLY A 238 3.69 -27.15 -8.75
N GLY A 239 3.59 -28.35 -8.16
CA GLY A 239 2.41 -29.19 -8.32
C GLY A 239 1.14 -28.52 -7.78
N ALA A 240 1.23 -27.64 -6.77
CA ALA A 240 0.07 -26.91 -6.26
C ALA A 240 -0.47 -25.90 -7.27
N LEU A 241 0.38 -25.13 -7.97
CA LEU A 241 -0.08 -24.20 -9.01
C LEU A 241 -0.78 -24.95 -10.15
N ALA A 242 -0.13 -26.01 -10.67
CA ALA A 242 -0.69 -26.83 -11.73
C ALA A 242 -1.94 -27.63 -11.27
N ARG A 243 -2.05 -28.04 -10.00
CA ARG A 243 -3.27 -28.65 -9.44
C ARG A 243 -4.39 -27.64 -9.28
N ALA A 244 -4.10 -26.43 -8.78
CA ALA A 244 -5.09 -25.42 -8.49
C ALA A 244 -5.77 -24.95 -9.80
N ALA A 245 -4.99 -24.65 -10.84
CA ALA A 245 -5.52 -24.38 -12.18
C ALA A 245 -6.40 -25.53 -12.73
N ARG A 246 -5.99 -26.80 -12.53
CA ARG A 246 -6.79 -27.98 -12.90
C ARG A 246 -7.98 -28.27 -11.98
N SER A 247 -8.11 -27.60 -10.83
CA SER A 247 -9.18 -27.83 -9.86
C SER A 247 -10.44 -27.00 -10.12
N GLY A 248 -10.43 -26.13 -11.14
CA GLY A 248 -11.50 -25.16 -11.40
C GLY A 248 -11.61 -24.05 -10.35
N ARG A 249 -10.66 -23.96 -9.40
CA ARG A 249 -10.60 -22.90 -8.39
C ARG A 249 -9.57 -21.86 -8.81
N ARG A 250 -9.95 -20.59 -8.70
CA ARG A 250 -9.07 -19.46 -9.02
C ARG A 250 -7.80 -19.49 -8.16
N THR A 251 -6.66 -19.26 -8.81
CA THR A 251 -5.32 -19.42 -8.20
C THR A 251 -4.59 -18.08 -8.21
N LEU A 252 -4.51 -17.40 -7.06
CA LEU A 252 -3.85 -16.10 -6.96
C LEU A 252 -2.32 -16.25 -6.86
N VAL A 253 -1.60 -15.74 -7.85
CA VAL A 253 -0.14 -15.59 -7.84
C VAL A 253 0.20 -14.12 -7.69
N VAL A 254 1.03 -13.78 -6.70
CA VAL A 254 1.37 -12.39 -6.38
C VAL A 254 2.83 -12.12 -6.71
N VAL A 255 3.09 -11.06 -7.47
CA VAL A 255 4.41 -10.50 -7.74
C VAL A 255 4.56 -9.20 -6.95
N ALA A 256 5.47 -9.21 -5.96
CA ALA A 256 5.56 -8.17 -4.94
C ALA A 256 7.00 -7.71 -4.63
N GLY A 257 7.13 -6.86 -3.60
CA GLY A 257 8.42 -6.34 -3.11
C GLY A 257 8.64 -4.85 -3.41
N MET A 258 9.88 -4.39 -3.23
CA MET A 258 10.26 -2.97 -3.35
C MET A 258 10.11 -2.43 -4.80
N ARG A 259 9.81 -1.14 -4.97
CA ARG A 259 9.71 -0.50 -6.30
C ARG A 259 11.10 -0.50 -6.99
N HIS A 260 11.13 -0.61 -8.32
CA HIS A 260 12.36 -0.63 -9.16
C HIS A 260 13.34 -1.81 -8.96
N SER A 261 12.95 -2.87 -8.24
CA SER A 261 13.72 -4.12 -8.09
C SER A 261 13.56 -5.15 -9.24
N GLY A 262 12.97 -4.76 -10.37
CA GLY A 262 12.69 -5.67 -11.48
C GLY A 262 11.37 -6.44 -11.40
N SER A 263 10.45 -6.06 -10.50
CA SER A 263 9.11 -6.65 -10.38
C SER A 263 8.32 -6.72 -11.70
N THR A 264 8.46 -5.76 -12.62
CA THR A 264 7.85 -5.82 -13.96
C THR A 264 8.48 -6.91 -14.85
N ALA A 265 9.79 -7.17 -14.72
CA ALA A 265 10.44 -8.26 -15.44
C ALA A 265 9.98 -9.61 -14.87
N LEU A 266 9.98 -9.75 -13.54
CA LEU A 266 9.45 -10.93 -12.83
C LEU A 266 7.98 -11.23 -13.21
N PHE A 267 7.13 -10.21 -13.23
CA PHE A 267 5.74 -10.32 -13.68
C PHE A 267 5.63 -10.86 -15.12
N ASN A 268 6.46 -10.36 -16.03
CA ASN A 268 6.45 -10.85 -17.41
C ASN A 268 7.11 -12.22 -17.59
N ILE A 269 8.09 -12.60 -16.77
CA ILE A 269 8.64 -13.96 -16.71
C ILE A 269 7.53 -14.95 -16.36
N LEU A 270 6.74 -14.66 -15.31
CA LEU A 270 5.60 -15.49 -14.93
C LEU A 270 4.49 -15.48 -16.00
N ARG A 271 4.19 -14.32 -16.60
CA ARG A 271 3.21 -14.20 -17.69
C ARG A 271 3.58 -15.09 -18.88
N GLN A 272 4.83 -15.04 -19.34
CA GLN A 272 5.34 -15.88 -20.42
C GLN A 272 5.35 -17.38 -20.05
N ALA A 273 5.67 -17.72 -18.79
CA ALA A 273 5.63 -19.10 -18.31
C ALA A 273 4.20 -19.67 -18.31
N LEU A 274 3.20 -18.89 -17.85
CA LEU A 274 1.79 -19.30 -17.89
C LEU A 274 1.28 -19.47 -19.34
N GLU A 275 1.68 -18.58 -20.25
CA GLU A 275 1.39 -18.71 -21.70
C GLU A 275 2.05 -20.00 -22.27
N ALA A 276 3.30 -20.30 -21.93
CA ALA A 276 4.03 -21.49 -22.39
C ALA A 276 3.54 -22.83 -21.79
N GLU A 277 3.04 -22.83 -20.56
CA GLU A 277 2.36 -24.01 -19.99
C GLU A 277 0.99 -24.28 -20.64
N GLY A 278 0.39 -23.27 -21.29
CA GLY A 278 -0.97 -23.33 -21.81
C GLY A 278 -2.04 -23.19 -20.72
N LEU A 279 -1.75 -22.44 -19.66
CA LEU A 279 -2.69 -22.18 -18.56
C LEU A 279 -3.54 -20.95 -18.87
N ALA A 280 -4.84 -21.03 -18.62
CA ALA A 280 -5.71 -19.85 -18.65
C ALA A 280 -5.39 -18.95 -17.44
N PHE A 281 -5.11 -17.68 -17.69
CA PHE A 281 -4.83 -16.70 -16.64
C PHE A 281 -5.30 -15.30 -17.02
N GLU A 282 -5.57 -14.51 -15.99
CA GLU A 282 -5.72 -13.05 -16.05
C GLU A 282 -4.51 -12.40 -15.35
N SER A 283 -4.21 -11.14 -15.67
CA SER A 283 -3.13 -10.41 -15.00
C SER A 283 -3.46 -8.94 -14.78
N LEU A 284 -3.18 -8.40 -13.58
CA LEU A 284 -3.52 -7.03 -13.20
C LEU A 284 -2.48 -6.36 -12.29
N TYR A 285 -2.63 -5.05 -12.08
CA TYR A 285 -1.83 -4.25 -11.16
C TYR A 285 -2.69 -3.73 -10.00
N SER A 286 -2.44 -4.16 -8.76
CA SER A 286 -3.41 -3.96 -7.67
C SER A 286 -3.52 -2.54 -7.12
N GLU A 287 -2.58 -1.66 -7.47
CA GLU A 287 -2.61 -0.23 -7.10
C GLU A 287 -3.61 0.57 -7.94
N GLY A 288 -4.25 -0.05 -8.93
CA GLY A 288 -5.40 0.51 -9.67
C GLY A 288 -6.57 -0.46 -9.86
N ALA A 289 -6.51 -1.68 -9.31
CA ALA A 289 -7.54 -2.70 -9.53
C ALA A 289 -8.69 -2.63 -8.51
N HIS A 290 -9.92 -2.68 -9.00
CA HIS A 290 -11.11 -2.77 -8.16
C HIS A 290 -11.22 -4.13 -7.46
N GLN A 291 -11.72 -4.12 -6.22
CA GLN A 291 -11.88 -5.33 -5.39
C GLN A 291 -12.66 -6.46 -6.09
N ALA A 292 -13.63 -6.11 -6.93
CA ALA A 292 -14.40 -7.06 -7.73
C ALA A 292 -13.52 -8.04 -8.53
N LEU A 293 -12.35 -7.62 -9.03
CA LEU A 293 -11.43 -8.51 -9.76
C LEU A 293 -10.69 -9.50 -8.85
N LEU A 294 -10.68 -9.32 -7.52
CA LEU A 294 -10.20 -10.31 -6.55
C LEU A 294 -11.35 -11.23 -6.11
N ASP A 295 -12.55 -10.68 -5.94
CA ASP A 295 -13.74 -11.41 -5.48
C ASP A 295 -14.38 -12.31 -6.56
N ASP A 296 -14.03 -12.10 -7.83
CA ASP A 296 -14.57 -12.87 -8.97
C ASP A 296 -14.21 -14.38 -8.90
N PRO A 297 -15.20 -15.30 -8.99
CA PRO A 297 -14.98 -16.74 -8.99
C PRO A 297 -14.54 -17.35 -10.34
N GLU A 298 -14.25 -16.55 -11.37
CA GLU A 298 -13.72 -16.97 -12.68
C GLU A 298 -12.58 -18.01 -12.62
N GLN A 299 -12.47 -18.85 -13.65
CA GLN A 299 -11.59 -20.03 -13.63
C GLN A 299 -10.19 -19.74 -14.19
N GLY A 300 -9.15 -20.02 -13.42
CA GLY A 300 -7.76 -19.98 -13.89
C GLY A 300 -6.76 -19.46 -12.85
N VAL A 301 -5.65 -18.91 -13.33
CA VAL A 301 -4.67 -18.20 -12.52
C VAL A 301 -4.95 -16.69 -12.57
N LEU A 302 -4.89 -16.01 -11.43
CA LEU A 302 -4.85 -14.54 -11.40
C LEU A 302 -3.44 -14.09 -11.01
N LEU A 303 -2.73 -13.46 -11.96
CA LEU A 303 -1.37 -12.94 -11.77
C LEU A 303 -1.43 -11.46 -11.37
N VAL A 304 -1.31 -11.18 -10.08
CA VAL A 304 -1.35 -9.82 -9.53
C VAL A 304 0.07 -9.28 -9.34
N LYS A 305 0.37 -8.11 -9.90
CA LYS A 305 1.53 -7.31 -9.48
C LYS A 305 1.10 -6.24 -8.47
N THR A 306 1.89 -6.06 -7.41
CA THR A 306 1.74 -4.97 -6.44
C THR A 306 3.10 -4.53 -5.89
N HIS A 307 3.21 -3.33 -5.35
CA HIS A 307 4.28 -2.96 -4.44
C HIS A 307 3.78 -2.73 -3.01
N GLU A 308 2.61 -2.11 -2.87
CA GLU A 308 1.98 -1.89 -1.57
C GLU A 308 1.58 -3.21 -0.91
N PHE A 309 1.84 -3.33 0.39
CA PHE A 309 1.44 -4.50 1.16
C PHE A 309 -0.08 -4.50 1.35
N ARG A 310 -0.74 -5.54 0.84
CA ARG A 310 -2.20 -5.69 0.87
C ARG A 310 -2.56 -7.01 1.52
N ASP A 311 -3.12 -6.93 2.71
CA ASP A 311 -3.33 -8.09 3.60
C ASP A 311 -4.54 -8.96 3.16
N ASP A 312 -5.37 -8.44 2.24
CA ASP A 312 -6.41 -9.17 1.52
C ASP A 312 -5.85 -9.98 0.33
N ILE A 313 -4.85 -9.44 -0.38
CA ILE A 313 -4.12 -10.12 -1.46
C ILE A 313 -3.16 -11.17 -0.85
N ALA A 314 -2.32 -10.78 0.11
CA ALA A 314 -1.39 -11.67 0.81
C ALA A 314 -2.08 -12.74 1.68
N GLY A 315 -3.36 -12.54 2.03
CA GLY A 315 -4.19 -13.53 2.72
C GLY A 315 -4.80 -14.59 1.80
N GLN A 316 -4.88 -14.31 0.49
CA GLN A 316 -5.51 -15.17 -0.52
C GLN A 316 -4.50 -15.79 -1.51
N ALA A 317 -3.26 -15.29 -1.54
CA ALA A 317 -2.20 -15.79 -2.41
C ALA A 317 -1.97 -17.30 -2.23
N ALA A 318 -1.95 -18.03 -3.36
CA ALA A 318 -1.46 -19.40 -3.42
C ALA A 318 0.07 -19.46 -3.48
N VAL A 319 0.70 -18.42 -4.08
CA VAL A 319 2.15 -18.18 -4.07
C VAL A 319 2.42 -16.66 -4.11
N VAL A 320 3.38 -16.19 -3.32
CA VAL A 320 3.95 -14.83 -3.37
C VAL A 320 5.41 -14.89 -3.79
N VAL A 321 5.74 -14.30 -4.94
CA VAL A 321 7.10 -14.15 -5.46
C VAL A 321 7.54 -12.70 -5.32
N THR A 322 8.59 -12.43 -4.54
CA THR A 322 9.06 -11.05 -4.29
C THR A 322 10.35 -10.76 -5.03
N SER A 323 10.50 -9.56 -5.60
CA SER A 323 11.78 -9.11 -6.15
C SER A 323 12.57 -8.26 -5.17
N ARG A 324 13.89 -8.54 -5.04
CA ARG A 324 14.85 -7.75 -4.26
C ARG A 324 15.99 -7.24 -5.16
N ARG A 325 16.48 -6.05 -4.82
CA ARG A 325 17.62 -5.37 -5.45
C ARG A 325 18.36 -4.54 -4.39
N ASP A 326 19.58 -4.12 -4.67
CA ASP A 326 20.27 -3.08 -3.89
C ASP A 326 19.40 -1.81 -3.77
N LEU A 327 19.21 -1.30 -2.55
CA LEU A 327 18.40 -0.09 -2.33
C LEU A 327 18.93 1.10 -3.11
N ARG A 328 20.26 1.26 -3.22
CA ARG A 328 20.89 2.37 -3.94
C ARG A 328 20.55 2.32 -5.43
N ASP A 329 20.57 1.14 -6.03
CA ASP A 329 20.17 0.95 -7.42
C ASP A 329 18.67 1.14 -7.66
N THR A 330 17.80 0.83 -6.67
CA THR A 330 16.38 1.19 -6.79
C THR A 330 16.15 2.69 -6.79
N VAL A 331 16.87 3.44 -5.94
CA VAL A 331 16.81 4.91 -5.87
C VAL A 331 17.39 5.53 -7.14
N ALA A 332 18.52 5.03 -7.64
CA ALA A 332 19.10 5.46 -8.91
C ALA A 332 18.17 5.19 -10.10
N SER A 333 17.51 4.02 -10.14
CA SER A 333 16.49 3.73 -11.14
C SER A 333 15.26 4.64 -11.02
N ALA A 334 14.86 5.06 -9.82
CA ALA A 334 13.81 6.05 -9.63
C ALA A 334 14.24 7.45 -10.11
N ALA A 335 15.47 7.85 -9.82
CA ALA A 335 16.06 9.13 -10.22
C ALA A 335 16.21 9.26 -11.74
N ARG A 336 16.78 8.23 -12.42
CA ARG A 336 16.89 8.19 -13.89
C ARG A 336 15.52 8.27 -14.59
N ARG A 337 14.44 7.83 -13.94
CA ARG A 337 13.06 7.92 -14.45
C ARG A 337 12.35 9.23 -14.13
N LYS A 338 12.94 10.12 -13.32
CA LYS A 338 12.25 11.25 -12.67
C LYS A 338 10.95 10.81 -12.00
N PHE A 339 10.99 9.65 -11.31
CA PHE A 339 9.80 9.00 -10.78
C PHE A 339 9.19 9.87 -9.66
N PRO A 340 7.95 10.40 -9.80
CA PRO A 340 7.47 11.49 -8.93
C PRO A 340 7.47 11.17 -7.43
N LEU A 341 7.30 9.89 -7.05
CA LEU A 341 7.32 9.48 -5.64
C LEU A 341 8.71 9.67 -4.99
N LEU A 342 9.80 9.73 -5.76
CA LEU A 342 11.13 10.07 -5.26
C LEU A 342 11.15 11.46 -4.65
N GLU A 343 10.59 12.45 -5.34
CA GLU A 343 10.54 13.84 -4.87
C GLU A 343 9.49 14.00 -3.77
N LYS A 344 8.30 13.41 -3.93
CA LYS A 344 7.20 13.49 -2.94
C LYS A 344 7.54 12.89 -1.57
N LEU A 345 8.47 11.93 -1.51
CA LEU A 345 8.93 11.35 -0.24
C LEU A 345 10.08 12.14 0.41
N GLY A 346 10.60 13.21 -0.21
CA GLY A 346 11.77 13.95 0.31
C GLY A 346 13.12 13.48 -0.23
N GLY A 347 13.13 12.74 -1.35
CA GLY A 347 14.33 12.42 -2.11
C GLY A 347 14.96 11.05 -1.78
N ALA A 348 16.25 10.94 -2.14
CA ALA A 348 16.97 9.67 -2.26
C ALA A 348 16.93 8.77 -1.01
N THR A 349 17.15 9.34 0.17
CA THR A 349 17.23 8.57 1.43
C THR A 349 15.86 8.07 1.89
N GLU A 350 14.83 8.91 1.79
CA GLU A 350 13.47 8.55 2.21
C GLU A 350 12.84 7.54 1.25
N TYR A 351 13.14 7.66 -0.05
CA TYR A 351 12.77 6.64 -1.04
C TYR A 351 13.46 5.29 -0.76
N ALA A 352 14.72 5.29 -0.30
CA ALA A 352 15.40 4.07 0.14
C ALA A 352 14.71 3.42 1.36
N LYS A 353 14.33 4.23 2.37
CA LYS A 353 13.56 3.75 3.54
C LYS A 353 12.20 3.20 3.15
N TYR A 354 11.48 3.88 2.25
CA TYR A 354 10.18 3.42 1.75
C TYR A 354 10.32 2.07 1.05
N ASN A 355 11.30 1.92 0.14
CA ASN A 355 11.57 0.64 -0.52
C ASN A 355 12.02 -0.46 0.46
N ARG A 356 12.77 -0.11 1.51
CA ARG A 356 13.11 -1.03 2.62
C ARG A 356 11.84 -1.52 3.33
N THR A 357 10.95 -0.62 3.72
CA THR A 357 9.67 -0.95 4.38
C THR A 357 8.79 -1.84 3.50
N LEU A 358 8.71 -1.56 2.19
CA LEU A 358 7.99 -2.43 1.24
C LEU A 358 8.62 -3.83 1.15
N HIS A 359 9.95 -3.94 1.12
CA HIS A 359 10.62 -5.24 1.16
C HIS A 359 10.31 -5.99 2.46
N ASP A 360 10.51 -5.35 3.61
CA ASP A 360 10.43 -6.01 4.92
C ASP A 360 8.98 -6.44 5.24
N ALA A 361 7.97 -5.71 4.75
CA ALA A 361 6.56 -6.10 4.82
C ALA A 361 6.23 -7.32 3.94
N TRP A 362 6.85 -7.46 2.76
CA TRP A 362 6.62 -8.58 1.85
C TRP A 362 7.53 -9.79 2.12
N GLU A 363 8.72 -9.61 2.73
CA GLU A 363 9.68 -10.69 3.03
C GLU A 363 9.03 -11.78 3.89
N VAL A 364 8.27 -11.40 4.92
CA VAL A 364 7.57 -12.33 5.83
C VAL A 364 6.43 -13.12 5.17
N ARG A 365 6.11 -12.81 3.91
CA ARG A 365 5.11 -13.52 3.08
C ARG A 365 5.72 -14.15 1.83
N SER A 366 7.02 -14.01 1.58
CA SER A 366 7.64 -14.46 0.33
C SER A 366 7.87 -15.97 0.32
N ASP A 367 7.29 -16.64 -0.67
CA ASP A 367 7.54 -18.05 -0.98
C ASP A 367 8.84 -18.20 -1.80
N TYR A 368 9.14 -17.24 -2.68
CA TYR A 368 10.38 -17.17 -3.46
C TYR A 368 10.87 -15.72 -3.62
N VAL A 369 12.15 -15.48 -3.30
CA VAL A 369 12.81 -14.17 -3.47
C VAL A 369 13.65 -14.16 -4.74
N PHE A 370 13.15 -13.50 -5.77
CA PHE A 370 13.85 -13.24 -7.03
C PHE A 370 14.89 -12.14 -6.86
N LEU A 371 16.17 -12.49 -7.00
CA LEU A 371 17.28 -11.54 -6.88
C LEU A 371 17.57 -10.89 -8.23
N TYR A 372 17.38 -9.57 -8.30
CA TYR A 372 17.62 -8.82 -9.53
C TYR A 372 19.07 -8.97 -10.01
N GLU A 373 20.03 -9.04 -9.10
CA GLU A 373 21.44 -9.18 -9.45
C GLU A 373 21.79 -10.56 -10.02
N ASP A 374 21.24 -11.66 -9.50
CA ASP A 374 21.39 -13.00 -10.10
C ASP A 374 20.73 -13.06 -11.49
N TYR A 375 19.52 -12.50 -11.64
CA TYR A 375 18.84 -12.39 -12.93
C TYR A 375 19.65 -11.57 -13.95
N ARG A 376 20.33 -10.50 -13.53
CA ARG A 376 21.18 -9.70 -14.43
C ARG A 376 22.51 -10.37 -14.78
N ALA A 377 23.06 -11.18 -13.87
CA ALA A 377 24.28 -11.95 -14.13
C ALA A 377 24.03 -13.20 -15.00
N ASN A 378 22.88 -13.87 -14.84
CA ASN A 378 22.47 -14.99 -15.70
C ASN A 378 20.93 -15.14 -15.72
N PRO A 379 20.25 -14.54 -16.72
CA PRO A 379 18.79 -14.53 -16.79
C PRO A 379 18.16 -15.92 -16.79
N ALA A 380 18.61 -16.81 -17.68
CA ALA A 380 18.06 -18.16 -17.84
C ALA A 380 18.26 -19.03 -16.59
N LYS A 381 19.38 -18.89 -15.87
CA LYS A 381 19.62 -19.62 -14.63
C LYS A 381 18.70 -19.19 -13.50
N GLU A 382 18.42 -17.90 -13.35
CA GLU A 382 17.49 -17.41 -12.31
C GLU A 382 16.03 -17.71 -12.67
N ILE A 383 15.67 -17.58 -13.95
CA ILE A 383 14.37 -18.03 -14.46
C ILE A 383 14.20 -19.55 -14.25
N GLY A 384 15.22 -20.35 -14.52
CA GLY A 384 15.20 -21.80 -14.31
C GLY A 384 15.02 -22.22 -12.85
N ARG A 385 15.63 -21.51 -11.89
CA ARG A 385 15.38 -21.70 -10.45
C ARG A 385 13.93 -21.40 -10.08
N LEU A 386 13.39 -20.27 -10.56
CA LEU A 386 12.00 -19.88 -10.35
C LEU A 386 11.02 -20.88 -10.97
N PHE A 387 11.32 -21.38 -12.17
CA PHE A 387 10.51 -22.39 -12.87
C PHE A 387 10.54 -23.74 -12.14
N GLN A 388 11.71 -24.17 -11.67
CA GLN A 388 11.85 -25.36 -10.83
C GLN A 388 11.04 -25.25 -9.54
N TYR A 389 11.03 -24.07 -8.90
CA TYR A 389 10.24 -23.81 -7.69
C TYR A 389 8.73 -23.82 -7.96
N LEU A 390 8.30 -23.20 -9.06
CA LEU A 390 6.89 -23.11 -9.50
C LEU A 390 6.40 -24.31 -10.32
N GLY A 391 7.23 -25.34 -10.49
CA GLY A 391 6.86 -26.57 -11.21
C GLY A 391 6.48 -26.36 -12.68
N PHE A 392 7.02 -25.31 -13.31
CA PHE A 392 6.92 -25.15 -14.75
C PHE A 392 7.86 -26.15 -15.45
N THR A 393 7.36 -26.79 -16.50
CA THR A 393 7.99 -27.94 -17.19
C THR A 393 7.98 -27.81 -18.71
N ARG A 394 7.18 -26.88 -19.25
CA ARG A 394 7.08 -26.54 -20.68
C ARG A 394 7.72 -25.19 -20.99
N ALA A 395 7.75 -24.28 -20.03
CA ALA A 395 8.39 -22.99 -20.17
C ALA A 395 9.93 -23.14 -20.18
N ASP A 396 10.55 -22.79 -21.30
CA ASP A 396 12.01 -22.83 -21.47
C ASP A 396 12.66 -21.54 -20.92
N PRO A 397 13.64 -21.60 -20.00
CA PRO A 397 14.19 -20.42 -19.35
C PRO A 397 14.91 -19.44 -20.29
N ASP A 398 15.61 -19.94 -21.31
CA ASP A 398 16.35 -19.12 -22.28
C ASP A 398 15.39 -18.41 -23.25
N GLN A 399 14.37 -19.12 -23.76
CA GLN A 399 13.31 -18.52 -24.56
C GLN A 399 12.52 -17.46 -23.78
N VAL A 400 12.19 -17.71 -22.50
CA VAL A 400 11.48 -16.71 -21.68
C VAL A 400 12.38 -15.52 -21.34
N ALA A 401 13.69 -15.74 -21.08
CA ALA A 401 14.65 -14.64 -20.91
C ALA A 401 14.67 -13.73 -22.15
N TYR A 402 14.84 -14.33 -23.34
CA TYR A 402 14.84 -13.63 -24.62
C TYR A 402 13.51 -12.92 -24.90
N ALA A 403 12.38 -13.59 -24.65
CA ALA A 403 11.05 -13.02 -24.87
C ALA A 403 10.76 -11.82 -23.96
N VAL A 404 11.20 -11.86 -22.70
CA VAL A 404 11.02 -10.75 -21.73
C VAL A 404 11.93 -9.56 -22.05
N GLU A 405 13.14 -9.82 -22.55
CA GLU A 405 14.07 -8.77 -23.02
C GLU A 405 13.54 -8.03 -24.26
N ASN A 406 12.86 -8.73 -25.16
CA ASN A 406 12.32 -8.18 -26.41
C ASN A 406 10.84 -7.76 -26.32
N LEU A 407 10.29 -7.52 -25.11
CA LEU A 407 8.90 -7.07 -24.97
C LEU A 407 8.68 -5.63 -25.46
N PRO A 408 7.56 -5.35 -26.15
CA PRO A 408 7.21 -4.00 -26.55
C PRO A 408 6.88 -3.14 -25.31
N THR A 409 7.23 -1.86 -25.37
CA THR A 409 7.11 -0.94 -24.21
C THR A 409 5.94 0.03 -24.32
N ASP A 410 5.02 -0.17 -25.26
CA ASP A 410 3.79 0.61 -25.46
C ASP A 410 2.54 -0.05 -24.85
N GLN A 411 2.54 -1.37 -24.65
CA GLN A 411 1.41 -2.14 -24.11
C GLN A 411 1.36 -2.16 -22.57
N TYR A 412 1.23 -0.98 -21.95
CA TYR A 412 1.23 -0.87 -20.48
C TYR A 412 0.18 -1.75 -19.80
N ASP A 413 -1.04 -1.81 -20.33
CA ASP A 413 -2.16 -2.51 -19.67
C ASP A 413 -1.97 -4.03 -19.58
N LYS A 414 -1.25 -4.66 -20.55
CA LYS A 414 -0.92 -6.10 -20.51
C LYS A 414 0.43 -6.36 -19.83
N LEU A 415 1.44 -5.52 -20.09
CA LEU A 415 2.84 -5.84 -19.76
C LEU A 415 3.37 -5.06 -18.54
N LEU A 416 2.66 -4.03 -18.08
CA LEU A 416 3.08 -3.09 -17.03
C LEU A 416 4.44 -2.44 -17.34
N LEU A 417 4.76 -2.34 -18.65
CA LEU A 417 5.92 -1.73 -19.25
C LEU A 417 5.52 -0.42 -19.92
N SER A 418 6.41 0.57 -19.83
CA SER A 418 6.34 1.85 -20.55
C SER A 418 7.76 2.20 -21.00
N PRO A 419 7.99 3.14 -21.94
CA PRO A 419 9.34 3.42 -22.43
C PRO A 419 10.32 3.87 -21.34
N THR A 420 9.82 4.42 -20.22
CA THR A 420 10.67 4.82 -19.08
C THR A 420 11.09 3.66 -18.18
N HIS A 421 10.59 2.43 -18.36
CA HIS A 421 10.96 1.29 -17.51
C HIS A 421 12.39 0.78 -17.78
N VAL A 422 12.91 0.96 -19.00
CA VAL A 422 14.30 0.63 -19.37
C VAL A 422 15.16 1.88 -19.28
N THR A 423 15.69 2.18 -18.08
CA THR A 423 16.53 3.37 -17.83
C THR A 423 17.94 3.28 -18.38
N ASP A 424 18.35 2.07 -18.74
CA ASP A 424 19.72 1.65 -18.99
C ASP A 424 19.67 0.40 -19.88
N PRO A 425 19.53 0.57 -21.20
CA PRO A 425 19.44 -0.54 -22.15
C PRO A 425 20.79 -1.25 -22.30
N GLU A 426 21.90 -0.50 -22.24
CA GLU A 426 23.28 -1.00 -22.35
C GLU A 426 23.75 -1.76 -21.09
N ARG A 427 23.03 -1.61 -19.98
CA ARG A 427 23.21 -2.32 -18.70
C ARG A 427 24.45 -1.90 -17.90
N ILE A 428 24.97 -0.71 -18.19
CA ILE A 428 26.23 -0.19 -17.66
C ILE A 428 26.08 0.74 -16.44
N LEU A 429 24.87 1.23 -16.14
CA LEU A 429 24.67 2.29 -15.14
C LEU A 429 24.33 1.73 -13.76
N SER A 430 25.27 1.87 -12.83
CA SER A 430 25.10 1.55 -11.41
C SER A 430 24.30 2.64 -10.66
N PHE A 431 24.35 2.63 -9.32
CA PHE A 431 23.89 3.75 -8.51
C PHE A 431 24.86 4.95 -8.47
N ARG A 432 26.16 4.74 -8.75
CA ARG A 432 27.20 5.79 -8.72
C ARG A 432 27.03 6.78 -9.85
N ASP A 433 26.61 6.29 -11.02
CA ASP A 433 26.39 7.06 -12.25
C ASP A 433 25.12 7.94 -12.19
N THR A 434 24.58 8.21 -10.99
CA THR A 434 23.27 8.86 -10.79
C THR A 434 23.11 9.50 -9.42
N LEU A 435 23.59 8.87 -8.34
CA LEU A 435 23.51 9.41 -6.98
C LEU A 435 24.83 10.09 -6.60
N SER A 436 24.77 11.22 -5.89
CA SER A 436 25.99 11.83 -5.34
C SER A 436 26.52 11.00 -4.17
N GLU A 437 27.84 11.04 -3.91
CA GLU A 437 28.43 10.28 -2.80
C GLU A 437 27.76 10.63 -1.45
N ALA A 438 27.39 11.89 -1.20
CA ALA A 438 26.63 12.28 0.00
C ALA A 438 25.23 11.62 0.10
N GLN A 439 24.56 11.32 -1.03
CA GLN A 439 23.33 10.52 -1.04
C GLN A 439 23.62 9.04 -0.77
N ILE A 440 24.71 8.50 -1.34
CA ILE A 440 25.15 7.11 -1.16
C ILE A 440 25.53 6.86 0.30
N GLU A 441 26.36 7.72 0.89
CA GLU A 441 26.76 7.71 2.31
C GLU A 441 25.53 7.79 3.23
N LYS A 442 24.60 8.71 2.97
CA LYS A 442 23.38 8.85 3.80
C LYS A 442 22.48 7.62 3.70
N ILE A 443 22.31 7.04 2.50
CA ILE A 443 21.59 5.76 2.32
C ILE A 443 22.30 4.62 3.07
N GLN A 444 23.64 4.54 2.97
CA GLN A 444 24.45 3.51 3.65
C GLN A 444 24.43 3.64 5.17
N SER A 445 24.42 4.87 5.71
CA SER A 445 24.28 5.12 7.15
C SER A 445 22.91 4.65 7.64
N GLU A 446 21.83 5.17 7.05
CA GLU A 446 20.46 4.96 7.55
C GLU A 446 19.84 3.60 7.18
N ASN A 447 20.51 2.82 6.32
CA ASN A 447 20.09 1.46 5.92
C ASN A 447 21.20 0.41 6.08
N GLY A 448 22.33 0.73 6.71
CA GLY A 448 23.53 -0.10 6.71
C GLY A 448 23.33 -1.52 7.24
N THR A 449 22.48 -1.69 8.25
CA THR A 449 22.13 -3.03 8.79
C THR A 449 21.32 -3.86 7.80
N TRP A 450 20.45 -3.25 6.99
CA TRP A 450 19.72 -3.93 5.92
C TRP A 450 20.66 -4.31 4.77
N LEU A 451 21.55 -3.39 4.37
CA LEU A 451 22.54 -3.65 3.31
C LEU A 451 23.50 -4.80 3.70
N ARG A 452 23.97 -4.82 4.96
CA ARG A 452 24.76 -5.92 5.53
C ARG A 452 24.01 -7.25 5.57
N ARG A 453 22.72 -7.23 5.96
CA ARG A 453 21.88 -8.44 6.05
C ARG A 453 21.77 -9.19 4.71
N PHE A 454 21.94 -8.50 3.57
CA PHE A 454 21.72 -9.06 2.24
C PHE A 454 22.94 -9.01 1.30
N GLY A 455 24.14 -8.71 1.80
CA GLY A 455 25.37 -8.71 0.98
C GLY A 455 25.42 -7.58 -0.06
N TYR A 456 24.91 -6.42 0.31
CA TYR A 456 25.04 -5.16 -0.44
C TYR A 456 26.10 -4.23 0.17
N ASP A 457 26.52 -4.47 1.41
CA ASP A 457 27.76 -3.91 1.96
C ASP A 457 28.99 -4.51 1.26
N GLY A 458 30.13 -3.81 1.30
CA GLY A 458 31.40 -4.31 0.77
C GLY A 458 31.48 -4.56 -0.75
N ARG A 459 30.37 -4.48 -1.49
CA ARG A 459 30.40 -4.45 -2.97
C ARG A 459 31.33 -3.32 -3.41
N PRO A 460 32.31 -3.59 -4.29
CA PRO A 460 33.39 -2.66 -4.59
C PRO A 460 32.88 -1.34 -5.16
N VAL A 461 33.75 -0.32 -5.08
CA VAL A 461 33.52 1.00 -5.67
C VAL A 461 33.44 0.89 -7.19
#